data_AF-A0A978VYY2-F1
#
_entry.id   AF-A0A978VYY2-F1
#
_cell.length_a   1.000
_cell.length_b   1.000
_cell.length_c   1.000
_cell.angle_alpha   90.00
_cell.angle_beta   90.00
_cell.angle_gamma   90.00
#
_symmetry.space_group_name_H-M   'P 1'
#
loop_
_entity.id
_entity.type
_entity.pdbx_description
1 polymer ?
#
loop_
_entity_poly.entity_id
_entity_poly.type
_entity_poly.pdbx_seq_one_letter_code
_entity_poly.pdbx_strand_id
1 'polypeptide(L)'
;MYAVSIIPSFATIRTKRAHPIRAMRAVVQRVASASVQVEGRTVSEIGPGLVVLVGLHESDSESDAEFICRKVLNMRLFPNESTGRGWDQNVMQKKYEVLLVSQFTLYGFLKGNKPDFHVAMPPQKAKPFYASLVDRFKQSYNPDTIKDGVFGSMMKVSLVNDGPVTMQLDSQSPKNTNDGENS
;
A
#
# COMPACT_ATOMS: atom_id res chain seq x y z
N MET A 1 31.67 19.16 55.72
CA MET A 1 32.12 18.01 54.91
C MET A 1 31.06 17.81 53.84
N TYR A 2 31.29 18.34 52.63
CA TYR A 2 30.28 18.43 51.58
C TYR A 2 30.19 17.10 50.82
N ALA A 3 29.00 16.49 50.77
CA ALA A 3 28.72 15.37 49.88
C ALA A 3 28.34 15.93 48.50
N VAL A 4 29.20 15.69 47.51
CA VAL A 4 29.00 16.04 46.11
C VAL A 4 27.94 15.09 45.53
N SER A 5 26.80 15.64 45.12
CA SER A 5 25.77 14.92 44.38
C SER A 5 26.24 14.72 42.94
N ILE A 6 26.39 13.46 42.53
CA ILE A 6 26.75 13.07 41.18
C ILE A 6 25.45 12.96 40.38
N ILE A 7 25.18 13.95 39.52
CA ILE A 7 24.10 13.87 38.54
C ILE A 7 24.59 12.98 37.37
N PRO A 8 23.91 11.87 37.04
CA PRO A 8 24.28 11.13 35.84
C PRO A 8 23.92 11.96 34.59
N SER A 9 24.93 12.15 33.76
CA SER A 9 24.85 12.77 32.43
C SER A 9 23.74 12.11 31.60
N PHE A 10 22.76 12.90 31.17
CA PHE A 10 21.81 12.48 30.15
C PHE A 10 22.57 12.25 28.84
N ALA A 11 22.85 10.99 28.53
CA ALA A 11 23.30 10.60 27.21
C ALA A 11 22.18 10.94 26.21
N THR A 12 22.44 11.91 25.35
CA THR A 12 21.57 12.29 24.23
C THR A 12 21.25 11.05 23.41
N ILE A 13 20.00 10.57 23.49
CA ILE A 13 19.48 9.58 22.55
C ILE A 13 19.51 10.24 21.18
N ARG A 14 20.53 9.95 20.38
CA ARG A 14 20.52 10.25 18.95
C ARG A 14 19.35 9.47 18.36
N THR A 15 18.23 10.16 18.12
CA THR A 15 17.13 9.63 17.32
C THR A 15 17.73 9.18 16.00
N LYS A 16 17.74 7.86 15.74
CA LYS A 16 18.05 7.34 14.41
C LYS A 16 17.14 8.09 13.45
N ARG A 17 17.72 8.89 12.54
CA ARG A 17 16.94 9.52 11.47
C ARG A 17 16.13 8.39 10.83
N ALA A 18 14.80 8.53 10.80
CA ALA A 18 13.94 7.64 10.05
C ALA A 18 14.54 7.54 8.66
N HIS A 19 14.99 6.35 8.28
CA HIS A 19 15.56 6.17 6.95
C HIS A 19 14.48 6.57 5.94
N PRO A 20 14.79 7.39 4.93
CA PRO A 20 13.85 7.65 3.86
C PRO A 20 13.49 6.29 3.25
N ILE A 21 12.20 5.94 3.26
CA ILE A 21 11.73 4.66 2.73
C ILE A 21 11.98 4.67 1.22
N ARG A 22 12.79 3.71 0.76
CA ARG A 22 13.26 3.58 -0.63
C ARG A 22 12.52 2.50 -1.41
N ALA A 23 11.23 2.32 -1.11
CA ALA A 23 10.45 1.18 -1.58
C ALA A 23 9.11 1.60 -2.16
N MET A 24 8.57 0.78 -3.06
CA MET A 24 7.18 0.84 -3.48
C MET A 24 6.30 0.64 -2.25
N ARG A 25 5.29 1.49 -2.09
CA ARG A 25 4.36 1.41 -0.97
C ARG A 25 2.96 1.07 -1.43
N ALA A 26 2.25 0.30 -0.63
CA ALA A 26 0.82 0.14 -0.78
C ALA A 26 0.09 0.27 0.56
N VAL A 27 -1.03 0.99 0.57
CA VAL A 27 -2.03 0.91 1.63
C VAL A 27 -3.20 0.11 1.09
N VAL A 28 -3.46 -1.05 1.69
CA VAL A 28 -4.51 -1.99 1.27
C VAL A 28 -5.64 -1.94 2.28
N GLN A 29 -6.84 -1.67 1.82
CA GLN A 29 -8.03 -1.54 2.66
C GLN A 29 -9.08 -2.54 2.20
N ARG A 30 -9.63 -3.32 3.14
CA ARG A 30 -10.76 -4.20 2.85
C ARG A 30 -12.04 -3.37 2.79
N VAL A 31 -12.80 -3.53 1.73
CA VAL A 31 -14.02 -2.74 1.48
C VAL A 31 -15.21 -3.62 1.15
N ALA A 32 -16.39 -3.18 1.57
CA ALA A 32 -17.66 -3.72 1.10
C ALA A 32 -18.04 -3.18 -0.30
N SER A 33 -17.59 -1.97 -0.61
CA SER A 33 -17.73 -1.31 -1.91
C SER A 33 -16.82 -0.10 -2.00
N ALA A 34 -16.39 0.28 -3.21
CA ALA A 34 -15.69 1.53 -3.45
C ALA A 34 -15.94 2.08 -4.87
N SER A 35 -15.75 3.39 -5.05
CA SER A 35 -15.84 4.04 -6.35
C SER A 35 -14.86 5.21 -6.48
N VAL A 36 -14.52 5.53 -7.72
CA VAL A 36 -13.72 6.69 -8.10
C VAL A 36 -14.57 7.60 -8.98
N GLN A 37 -14.56 8.90 -8.65
CA GLN A 37 -15.15 9.93 -9.49
C GLN A 37 -14.10 10.94 -9.95
N VAL A 38 -14.24 11.37 -11.20
CA VAL A 38 -13.49 12.48 -11.79
C VAL A 38 -14.51 13.45 -12.38
N GLU A 39 -14.39 14.74 -12.06
CA GLU A 39 -15.31 15.78 -12.55
C GLU A 39 -16.80 15.45 -12.30
N GLY A 40 -17.09 14.80 -11.18
CA GLY A 40 -18.47 14.43 -10.78
C GLY A 40 -19.04 13.20 -11.48
N ARG A 41 -18.25 12.51 -12.32
CA ARG A 41 -18.65 11.26 -13.00
C ARG A 41 -17.93 10.07 -12.40
N THR A 42 -18.66 8.99 -12.12
CA THR A 42 -18.06 7.71 -11.73
C THR A 42 -17.30 7.14 -12.92
N VAL A 43 -16.00 6.92 -12.74
CA VAL A 43 -15.11 6.34 -13.76
C VAL A 43 -14.77 4.88 -13.46
N SER A 44 -14.98 4.45 -12.22
CA SER A 44 -14.59 3.14 -11.73
C SER A 44 -15.36 2.81 -10.45
N GLU A 45 -15.78 1.56 -10.30
CA GLU A 45 -16.48 1.07 -9.12
C GLU A 45 -16.18 -0.42 -8.90
N ILE A 46 -16.21 -0.81 -7.63
CA ILE A 46 -16.09 -2.19 -7.17
C ILE A 46 -17.11 -2.48 -6.07
N GLY A 47 -17.57 -3.72 -6.01
CA GLY A 47 -18.26 -4.30 -4.87
C GLY A 47 -17.29 -4.73 -3.76
N PRO A 48 -17.55 -5.87 -3.07
CA PRO A 48 -16.66 -6.38 -2.03
C PRO A 48 -15.25 -6.65 -2.58
N GLY A 49 -14.23 -6.25 -1.83
CA GLY A 49 -12.87 -6.34 -2.33
C GLY A 49 -11.84 -5.52 -1.59
N LEU A 50 -10.84 -5.05 -2.33
CA LEU A 50 -9.71 -4.28 -1.82
C LEU A 50 -9.59 -2.94 -2.56
N VAL A 51 -9.45 -1.85 -1.81
CA VAL A 51 -8.89 -0.59 -2.32
C VAL A 51 -7.41 -0.59 -2.02
N VAL A 52 -6.59 -0.29 -3.03
CA VAL A 52 -5.13 -0.29 -2.93
C VAL A 52 -4.60 1.06 -3.38
N LEU A 53 -4.18 1.88 -2.41
CA LEU A 53 -3.44 3.10 -2.70
C LEU A 53 -1.97 2.72 -2.95
N VAL A 54 -1.46 2.97 -4.15
CA VAL A 54 -0.10 2.59 -4.55
C VAL A 54 0.78 3.81 -4.73
N GLY A 55 1.87 3.86 -3.97
CA GLY A 55 2.96 4.81 -4.14
C GLY A 55 4.11 4.16 -4.90
N LEU A 56 4.62 4.85 -5.92
CA LEU A 56 5.84 4.48 -6.64
C LEU A 56 7.01 5.38 -6.20
N HIS A 57 8.10 4.79 -5.76
CA HIS A 57 9.35 5.45 -5.41
C HIS A 57 10.23 5.62 -6.65
N GLU A 58 11.06 6.65 -6.70
CA GLU A 58 11.89 6.96 -7.89
C GLU A 58 12.79 5.79 -8.34
N SER A 59 13.24 4.99 -7.39
CA SER A 59 14.13 3.84 -7.57
C SER A 59 13.41 2.50 -7.76
N ASP A 60 12.07 2.48 -7.81
CA ASP A 60 11.33 1.24 -7.96
C ASP A 60 11.63 0.56 -9.31
N SER A 61 11.63 -0.76 -9.25
CA SER A 61 11.89 -1.69 -10.34
C SER A 61 10.70 -2.62 -10.56
N GLU A 62 10.73 -3.39 -11.65
CA GLU A 62 9.67 -4.36 -11.93
C GLU A 62 9.53 -5.43 -10.83
N SER A 63 10.62 -5.77 -10.13
CA SER A 63 10.58 -6.70 -9.00
C SER A 63 9.79 -6.17 -7.81
N ASP A 64 9.78 -4.85 -7.59
CA ASP A 64 8.97 -4.21 -6.56
C ASP A 64 7.48 -4.29 -6.91
N ALA A 65 7.14 -4.06 -8.18
CA ALA A 65 5.78 -4.20 -8.72
C ALA A 65 5.28 -5.65 -8.58
N GLU A 66 6.13 -6.62 -8.90
CA GLU A 66 5.83 -8.05 -8.77
C GLU A 66 5.59 -8.45 -7.31
N PHE A 67 6.42 -7.97 -6.39
CA PHE A 67 6.23 -8.21 -4.96
C PHE A 67 4.89 -7.67 -4.47
N ILE A 68 4.57 -6.41 -4.78
CA ILE A 68 3.32 -5.76 -4.34
C ILE A 68 2.11 -6.49 -4.93
N CYS A 69 2.11 -6.76 -6.24
CA CYS A 69 1.03 -7.51 -6.88
C CYS A 69 0.78 -8.85 -6.19
N ARG A 70 1.84 -9.66 -6.03
CA ARG A 70 1.75 -10.97 -5.38
C ARG A 70 1.25 -10.87 -3.94
N LYS A 71 1.78 -9.94 -3.13
CA LYS A 71 1.37 -9.78 -1.74
C LYS A 71 -0.10 -9.35 -1.65
N VAL A 72 -0.52 -8.34 -2.40
CA VAL A 72 -1.91 -7.86 -2.41
C VAL A 72 -2.89 -8.99 -2.74
N LEU A 73 -2.65 -9.72 -3.83
CA LEU A 73 -3.56 -10.76 -4.28
C LEU A 73 -3.63 -11.98 -3.34
N ASN A 74 -2.54 -12.27 -2.62
CA ASN A 74 -2.45 -13.47 -1.77
C ASN A 74 -2.67 -13.22 -0.27
N MET A 75 -2.77 -11.97 0.19
CA MET A 75 -3.06 -11.68 1.60
C MET A 75 -4.42 -12.24 2.00
N ARG A 76 -4.44 -12.99 3.11
CA ARG A 76 -5.63 -13.68 3.63
C ARG A 76 -6.43 -12.74 4.54
N LEU A 77 -7.10 -11.75 3.94
CA LEU A 77 -7.81 -10.68 4.65
C LEU A 77 -9.30 -10.93 4.86
N PHE A 78 -9.84 -12.03 4.32
CA PHE A 78 -11.26 -12.34 4.36
C PHE A 78 -11.51 -13.57 5.25
N PRO A 79 -12.65 -13.60 5.95
CA PRO A 79 -13.05 -14.77 6.70
C PRO A 79 -13.40 -15.92 5.75
N ASN A 80 -13.29 -17.13 6.28
CA ASN A 80 -13.82 -18.33 5.68
C ASN A 80 -15.10 -18.72 6.40
N GLU A 81 -16.25 -18.53 5.77
CA GLU A 81 -17.56 -18.77 6.37
C GLU A 81 -17.81 -20.25 6.70
N SER A 82 -17.20 -21.19 5.97
CA SER A 82 -17.39 -22.62 6.23
C SER A 82 -16.56 -23.14 7.40
N THR A 83 -15.38 -22.54 7.66
CA THR A 83 -14.50 -22.93 8.78
C THR A 83 -14.58 -21.99 9.99
N GLY A 84 -15.19 -20.82 9.85
CA GLY A 84 -15.24 -19.77 10.87
C GLY A 84 -13.91 -19.02 11.10
N ARG A 85 -12.84 -19.32 10.34
CA ARG A 85 -11.54 -18.66 10.50
C ARG A 85 -11.55 -17.24 9.91
N GLY A 86 -11.13 -16.24 10.69
CA GLY A 86 -11.21 -14.82 10.31
C GLY A 86 -10.16 -14.30 9.31
N TRP A 87 -8.98 -14.94 9.23
CA TRP A 87 -7.85 -14.54 8.38
C TRP A 87 -7.41 -15.71 7.49
N ASP A 88 -8.24 -16.06 6.51
CA ASP A 88 -8.09 -17.36 5.82
C ASP A 88 -8.24 -17.29 4.31
N GLN A 89 -9.06 -16.39 3.78
CA GLN A 89 -9.27 -16.28 2.34
C GLN A 89 -8.65 -15.00 1.80
N ASN A 90 -8.05 -15.08 0.62
CA ASN A 90 -7.57 -13.92 -0.12
C ASN A 90 -8.64 -13.42 -1.11
N VAL A 91 -8.39 -12.26 -1.73
CA VAL A 91 -9.35 -11.61 -2.65
C VAL A 91 -9.73 -12.52 -3.82
N MET A 92 -8.76 -13.30 -4.33
CA MET A 92 -8.97 -14.18 -5.48
C MET A 92 -9.88 -15.35 -5.12
N GLN A 93 -9.67 -15.97 -3.96
CA GLN A 93 -10.49 -17.08 -3.47
C GLN A 93 -11.95 -16.67 -3.24
N LYS A 94 -12.17 -15.43 -2.80
CA LYS A 94 -13.52 -14.85 -2.62
C LYS A 94 -14.16 -14.39 -3.93
N LYS A 95 -13.41 -14.39 -5.04
CA LYS A 95 -13.83 -13.83 -6.33
C LYS A 95 -14.23 -12.35 -6.23
N TYR A 96 -13.51 -11.62 -5.39
CA TYR A 96 -13.73 -10.20 -5.10
C TYR A 96 -12.86 -9.30 -5.97
N GLU A 97 -13.16 -8.01 -5.94
CA GLU A 97 -12.54 -7.03 -6.83
C GLU A 97 -11.37 -6.28 -6.19
N VAL A 98 -10.53 -5.66 -7.00
CA VAL A 98 -9.42 -4.80 -6.56
C VAL A 98 -9.48 -3.48 -7.30
N LEU A 99 -9.54 -2.38 -6.56
CA LEU A 99 -9.46 -1.01 -7.08
C LEU A 99 -8.09 -0.43 -6.76
N LEU A 100 -7.25 -0.27 -7.79
CA LEU A 100 -5.94 0.35 -7.70
C LEU A 100 -6.06 1.87 -7.86
N VAL A 101 -5.39 2.64 -7.00
CA VAL A 101 -5.34 4.11 -7.08
C VAL A 101 -3.90 4.59 -6.89
N SER A 102 -3.36 5.32 -7.87
CA SER A 102 -2.03 5.93 -7.75
C SER A 102 -2.01 7.01 -6.65
N GLN A 103 -1.11 6.89 -5.67
CA GLN A 103 -1.06 7.74 -4.48
C GLN A 103 0.38 8.12 -4.10
N PHE A 104 0.96 9.10 -4.78
CA PHE A 104 2.33 9.57 -4.49
C PHE A 104 2.50 10.16 -3.08
N THR A 105 1.40 10.62 -2.46
CA THR A 105 1.46 11.22 -1.11
C THR A 105 1.80 10.22 -0.01
N LEU A 106 1.83 8.91 -0.30
CA LEU A 106 2.35 7.90 0.64
C LEU A 106 3.84 8.16 1.00
N TYR A 107 4.55 8.91 0.16
CA TYR A 107 5.92 9.37 0.43
C TYR A 107 6.00 10.70 1.19
N GLY A 108 4.86 11.26 1.59
CA GLY A 108 4.80 12.52 2.31
C GLY A 108 5.53 12.43 3.64
N PHE A 109 6.53 13.29 3.81
CA PHE A 109 7.10 13.60 5.12
C PHE A 109 7.03 15.11 5.34
N LEU A 110 6.99 15.54 6.61
CA LEU A 110 6.77 16.93 6.94
C LEU A 110 8.10 17.65 7.19
N LYS A 111 8.35 18.73 6.45
CA LYS A 111 9.35 19.75 6.77
C LYS A 111 8.63 20.88 7.51
N GLY A 112 8.63 20.83 8.85
CA GLY A 112 7.71 21.61 9.67
C GLY A 112 6.28 21.08 9.50
N ASN A 113 5.37 21.90 8.95
CA ASN A 113 3.99 21.50 8.61
C ASN A 113 3.78 21.31 7.09
N LYS A 114 4.81 21.56 6.27
CA LYS A 114 4.71 21.44 4.81
C LYS A 114 5.07 20.00 4.40
N PRO A 115 4.19 19.31 3.66
CA PRO A 115 4.54 18.01 3.12
C PRO A 115 5.55 18.12 1.97
N ASP A 116 6.47 17.18 1.92
CA ASP A 116 7.48 17.01 0.89
C ASP A 116 7.39 15.57 0.36
N PHE A 117 7.47 15.44 -0.97
CA PHE A 117 7.27 14.20 -1.70
C PHE A 117 8.43 13.89 -2.67
N HIS A 118 9.61 14.48 -2.47
CA HIS A 118 10.71 14.43 -3.45
C HIS A 118 11.19 13.02 -3.81
N VAL A 119 10.92 12.01 -2.97
CA VAL A 119 11.32 10.62 -3.21
C VAL A 119 10.31 9.84 -4.08
N ALA A 120 9.14 10.43 -4.36
CA ALA A 120 8.16 9.81 -5.24
C ALA A 120 8.65 9.81 -6.69
N MET A 121 8.28 8.78 -7.44
CA MET A 121 8.61 8.68 -8.86
C MET A 121 8.00 9.87 -9.65
N PRO A 122 8.79 10.57 -10.50
CA PRO A 122 8.27 11.68 -11.30
C PRO A 122 7.13 11.25 -12.24
N PRO A 123 6.12 12.10 -12.50
CA PRO A 123 4.91 11.73 -13.26
C PRO A 123 5.17 11.10 -14.63
N GLN A 124 6.20 11.55 -15.35
CA GLN A 124 6.55 11.05 -16.68
C GLN A 124 7.00 9.58 -16.65
N LYS A 125 7.70 9.17 -15.59
CA LYS A 125 8.11 7.77 -15.34
C LYS A 125 7.00 6.99 -14.65
N ALA A 126 6.29 7.62 -13.72
CA ALA A 126 5.25 6.98 -12.90
C ALA A 126 4.02 6.57 -13.70
N LYS A 127 3.60 7.34 -14.72
CA LYS A 127 2.43 7.00 -15.55
C LYS A 127 2.59 5.65 -16.27
N PRO A 128 3.63 5.41 -17.09
CA PRO A 128 3.81 4.12 -17.75
C PRO A 128 4.10 2.99 -16.76
N PHE A 129 4.82 3.27 -15.66
CA PHE A 129 5.11 2.27 -14.63
C PHE A 129 3.83 1.82 -13.89
N TYR A 130 2.95 2.77 -13.55
CA TYR A 130 1.67 2.45 -12.92
C TYR A 130 0.78 1.64 -13.86
N ALA A 131 0.76 1.97 -15.15
CA ALA A 131 0.03 1.20 -16.16
C ALA A 131 0.54 -0.25 -16.23
N SER A 132 1.86 -0.48 -16.26
CA SER A 132 2.41 -1.84 -16.26
C SER A 132 2.06 -2.61 -14.97
N LEU A 133 2.03 -1.93 -13.82
CA LEU A 133 1.56 -2.52 -12.57
C LEU A 133 0.09 -2.96 -12.66
N VAL A 134 -0.81 -2.10 -13.17
CA VAL A 134 -2.23 -2.45 -13.36
C VAL A 134 -2.37 -3.67 -14.28
N ASP A 135 -1.65 -3.70 -15.39
CA ASP A 135 -1.65 -4.84 -16.32
C ASP A 135 -1.14 -6.12 -15.67
N ARG A 136 -0.13 -6.02 -14.80
CA ARG A 136 0.37 -7.15 -14.01
C ARG A 136 -0.69 -7.72 -13.06
N PHE A 137 -1.49 -6.87 -12.42
CA PHE A 137 -2.63 -7.33 -11.61
C PHE A 137 -3.67 -8.05 -12.46
N LYS A 138 -4.01 -7.50 -13.64
CA LYS A 138 -4.95 -8.13 -14.59
C LYS A 138 -4.48 -9.50 -15.04
N GLN A 139 -3.19 -9.64 -15.36
CA GLN A 139 -2.58 -10.91 -15.77
C GLN A 139 -2.50 -11.96 -14.64
N SER A 140 -2.32 -11.51 -13.39
CA SER A 140 -2.13 -12.39 -12.23
C SER A 140 -3.45 -12.87 -11.62
N TYR A 141 -4.59 -12.32 -12.04
CA TYR A 141 -5.90 -12.65 -11.49
C TYR A 141 -6.98 -12.77 -12.58
N ASN A 142 -8.04 -11.97 -12.53
CA ASN A 142 -9.05 -11.85 -13.56
C ASN A 142 -9.13 -10.37 -14.00
N PRO A 143 -8.89 -10.05 -15.28
CA PRO A 143 -8.91 -8.68 -15.76
C PRO A 143 -10.19 -7.91 -15.42
N ASP A 144 -11.35 -8.56 -15.41
CA ASP A 144 -12.64 -7.91 -15.16
C ASP A 144 -12.80 -7.43 -13.71
N THR A 145 -12.08 -8.07 -12.78
CA THR A 145 -12.12 -7.77 -11.34
C THR A 145 -11.07 -6.74 -10.90
N ILE A 146 -10.16 -6.36 -11.80
CA ILE A 146 -9.13 -5.35 -11.54
C ILE A 146 -9.59 -4.02 -12.15
N LYS A 147 -9.87 -3.07 -11.27
CA LYS A 147 -10.24 -1.71 -11.64
C LYS A 147 -9.13 -0.73 -11.26
N ASP A 148 -9.06 0.39 -11.96
CA ASP A 148 -8.14 1.47 -11.66
C ASP A 148 -8.87 2.83 -11.59
N GLY A 149 -8.20 3.81 -10.97
CA GLY A 149 -8.56 5.22 -11.09
C GLY A 149 -7.98 5.84 -12.36
N VAL A 150 -8.06 7.17 -12.47
CA VAL A 150 -7.46 7.90 -13.60
C VAL A 150 -6.17 8.56 -13.13
N PHE A 151 -5.02 8.00 -13.53
CA PHE A 151 -3.70 8.50 -13.13
C PHE A 151 -3.56 10.02 -13.36
N GLY A 152 -3.07 10.73 -12.34
CA GLY A 152 -2.82 12.17 -12.40
C GLY A 152 -4.06 13.06 -12.37
N SER A 153 -5.28 12.49 -12.33
CA SER A 153 -6.51 13.26 -12.19
C SER A 153 -6.85 13.54 -10.73
N MET A 154 -7.58 14.63 -10.47
CA MET A 154 -8.13 14.90 -9.15
C MET A 154 -9.35 14.00 -8.92
N MET A 155 -9.11 12.89 -8.23
CA MET A 155 -10.11 11.87 -7.96
C MET A 155 -10.82 12.12 -6.63
N LYS A 156 -12.12 11.84 -6.58
CA LYS A 156 -12.84 11.58 -5.33
C LYS A 156 -13.00 10.08 -5.17
N VAL A 157 -12.41 9.51 -4.13
CA VAL A 157 -12.53 8.08 -3.83
C VAL A 157 -13.51 7.91 -2.68
N SER A 158 -14.61 7.21 -2.94
CA SER A 158 -15.58 6.81 -1.92
C SER A 158 -15.40 5.34 -1.62
N LEU A 159 -15.33 4.98 -0.34
CA LEU A 159 -15.19 3.59 0.07
C LEU A 159 -15.93 3.32 1.37
N VAL A 160 -16.47 2.11 1.48
CA VAL A 160 -17.07 1.59 2.71
C VAL A 160 -16.12 0.53 3.24
N ASN A 161 -15.30 0.90 4.24
CA ASN A 161 -14.39 -0.05 4.87
C ASN A 161 -15.17 -1.17 5.53
N ASP A 162 -14.74 -2.41 5.30
CA ASP A 162 -15.25 -3.61 5.95
C ASP A 162 -14.23 -4.05 7.02
N GLY A 163 -14.55 -3.84 8.30
CA GLY A 163 -13.73 -4.22 9.45
C GLY A 163 -13.62 -3.12 10.52
N PRO A 164 -12.85 -2.03 10.29
CA PRO A 164 -11.96 -1.81 9.15
C PRO A 164 -10.69 -2.68 9.23
N VAL A 165 -10.25 -3.18 8.09
CA VAL A 165 -8.94 -3.83 7.92
C VAL A 165 -8.06 -2.97 7.02
N THR A 166 -6.86 -2.64 7.47
CA THR A 166 -5.90 -1.83 6.71
C THR A 166 -4.49 -2.37 6.89
N MET A 167 -3.83 -2.66 5.77
CA MET A 167 -2.46 -3.17 5.72
C MET A 167 -1.56 -2.17 5.02
N GLN A 168 -0.32 -2.04 5.50
CA GLN A 168 0.73 -1.27 4.84
C GLN A 168 1.79 -2.24 4.33
N LEU A 169 2.18 -2.09 3.08
CA LEU A 169 3.19 -2.93 2.42
C LEU A 169 4.30 -2.04 1.87
N ASP A 170 5.54 -2.43 2.14
CA ASP A 170 6.73 -1.85 1.51
C ASP A 170 7.50 -2.96 0.78
N SER A 171 7.82 -2.76 -0.50
CA SER A 171 8.47 -3.79 -1.34
C SER A 171 9.86 -4.23 -0.85
N GLN A 172 10.57 -3.35 -0.13
CA GLN A 172 11.90 -3.60 0.41
C GLN A 172 11.90 -3.79 1.93
N SER A 173 10.79 -4.28 2.50
CA SER A 173 10.76 -4.66 3.92
C SER A 173 11.89 -5.65 4.24
N PRO A 174 12.54 -5.58 5.41
CA PRO A 174 13.57 -6.54 5.80
C PRO A 174 13.00 -7.95 5.65
N LYS A 175 13.70 -8.81 4.90
CA LYS A 175 13.34 -10.23 4.81
C LYS A 175 13.29 -10.78 6.24
N ASN A 176 12.10 -11.08 6.75
CA ASN A 176 11.98 -12.01 7.86
C ASN A 176 12.52 -13.34 7.32
N THR A 177 13.58 -13.85 7.92
CA THR A 177 14.35 -15.03 7.49
C THR A 177 13.58 -16.36 7.55
N ASN A 178 12.25 -16.35 7.50
CA ASN A 178 11.41 -17.54 7.70
C ASN A 178 10.64 -17.98 6.43
N ASP A 179 10.75 -17.29 5.30
CA ASP A 179 10.10 -17.70 4.03
C ASP A 179 10.87 -18.86 3.31
N GLY A 180 11.66 -19.65 4.06
CA GLY A 180 12.59 -20.65 3.53
C GLY A 180 12.43 -22.08 4.05
N GLU A 181 11.38 -22.42 4.81
CA GLU A 181 11.12 -23.80 5.24
C GLU A 181 9.63 -24.13 5.06
N ASN A 182 9.31 -24.65 3.88
CA ASN A 182 8.41 -25.80 3.66
C ASN A 182 8.12 -25.89 2.16
N SER A 183 9.10 -26.46 1.44
CA SER A 183 8.89 -27.21 0.20
C SER A 183 8.30 -28.58 0.53
#